data_AF-A0A6G1PM64-F1
#
_entry.id   AF-A0A6G1PM64-F1
#
_cell.length_a   1.000
_cell.length_b   1.000
_cell.length_c   1.000
_cell.angle_alpha   90.00
_cell.angle_beta   90.00
_cell.angle_gamma   90.00
#
_symmetry.space_group_name_H-M   'P 1'
#
loop_
_entity.id
_entity.type
_entity.pdbx_description
1 polymer ?
#
loop_
_entity_poly.entity_id
_entity_poly.type
_entity_poly.pdbx_seq_one_letter_code
_entity_poly.pdbx_strand_id
1 'polypeptide(L)'
;MVGALIAPCPTSAIRYLATKCINRQRLRGWLVPWGTNRCQQVHSFDEPLAKTLDANDIVFSVHVPLPNMEMSPWFQYMLAVLQFDIAFKMINQIEDDVIVTIDAGLAYRDDLMSEWMMKFHSVEQRPLKCIFAVPKTYGNEGHFYHCDPIPIMELGSVAHKYFLINMRLPVNDTVNTGIGEIKDVHIVVSESHWHWGDYTLQVYSAFLTGTYGMWNLYVFTIIFLYAPSHKHNRHKSGDQRHIGRYHFYLIAGKNPDMTEKLENQETQLTCGEQVPTEAYRIIGKVAEE
;
A
#
# COMPACT_ATOMS: atom_id res chain seq x y z
N MET A 1 -13.45 -1.27 -22.13
CA MET A 1 -12.44 -0.58 -22.97
C MET A 1 -12.09 0.84 -22.48
N VAL A 2 -12.97 1.54 -21.76
CA VAL A 2 -12.72 2.89 -21.23
C VAL A 2 -11.58 2.93 -20.20
N GLY A 3 -11.46 1.91 -19.35
CA GLY A 3 -10.39 1.81 -18.34
C GLY A 3 -8.96 1.70 -18.90
N ALA A 4 -8.77 1.29 -20.15
CA ALA A 4 -7.44 1.20 -20.76
C ALA A 4 -7.07 2.45 -21.58
N LEU A 5 -8.06 3.19 -22.06
CA LEU A 5 -7.86 4.34 -22.96
C LEU A 5 -7.88 5.68 -22.24
N ILE A 6 -8.51 5.73 -21.07
CA ILE A 6 -8.67 6.95 -20.32
C ILE A 6 -7.86 6.81 -19.04
N ALA A 7 -8.02 5.75 -18.24
CA ALA A 7 -7.47 5.72 -16.86
C ALA A 7 -5.93 5.83 -16.79
N PRO A 8 -5.38 6.70 -15.92
CA PRO A 8 -3.96 6.71 -15.61
C PRO A 8 -3.58 5.41 -14.89
N CYS A 9 -2.28 5.14 -14.83
CA CYS A 9 -1.77 4.00 -14.08
C CYS A 9 -2.36 4.00 -12.66
N PRO A 10 -2.95 2.88 -12.20
CA PRO A 10 -3.68 2.81 -10.93
C PRO A 10 -2.78 3.09 -9.72
N THR A 11 -1.48 2.86 -9.87
CA THR A 11 -0.46 3.09 -8.84
C THR A 11 0.79 3.65 -9.50
N SER A 12 1.35 4.71 -8.93
CA SER A 12 2.67 5.21 -9.29
C SER A 12 3.62 5.03 -8.12
N ALA A 13 4.84 4.57 -8.40
CA ALA A 13 5.89 4.43 -7.40
C ALA A 13 6.99 5.46 -7.69
N ILE A 14 7.24 6.34 -6.72
CA ILE A 14 8.32 7.33 -6.78
C ILE A 14 9.45 6.81 -5.90
N ARG A 15 10.67 6.80 -6.46
CA ARG A 15 11.88 6.42 -5.72
C ARG A 15 12.54 7.67 -5.14
N TYR A 16 12.66 7.71 -3.82
CA TYR A 16 13.36 8.77 -3.10
C TYR A 16 14.73 8.27 -2.67
N LEU A 17 15.77 9.05 -2.95
CA LEU A 17 17.09 8.84 -2.35
C LEU A 17 17.10 9.51 -0.98
N ALA A 18 17.38 8.74 0.06
CA ALA A 18 17.43 9.28 1.41
C ALA A 18 18.67 10.14 1.62
N THR A 19 18.46 11.35 2.12
CA THR A 19 19.54 12.29 2.44
C THR A 19 20.18 11.89 3.77
N LYS A 20 21.51 11.77 3.79
CA LYS A 20 22.28 11.44 5.00
C LYS A 20 22.50 12.71 5.81
N CYS A 21 21.67 12.92 6.83
CA CYS A 21 21.77 14.04 7.76
C CYS A 21 22.63 13.68 8.98
N ILE A 22 23.40 14.65 9.48
CA ILE A 22 24.24 14.49 10.68
C ILE A 22 23.47 14.97 11.94
N ASN A 23 23.49 14.18 13.02
CA ASN A 23 22.87 14.51 14.31
C ASN A 23 23.81 14.28 15.52
N ARG A 24 24.95 14.97 15.56
CA ARG A 24 25.96 14.84 16.63
C ARG A 24 25.45 15.08 18.06
N GLN A 25 24.46 15.96 18.22
CA GLN A 25 23.93 16.31 19.54
C GLN A 25 22.74 15.43 19.95
N ARG A 26 22.36 14.44 19.14
CA ARG A 26 21.14 13.63 19.29
C ARG A 26 19.91 14.49 19.63
N LEU A 27 19.84 15.68 19.04
CA LEU A 27 18.69 16.56 19.22
C LEU A 27 17.46 15.80 18.72
N ARG A 28 16.39 15.80 19.52
CA ARG A 28 15.10 15.13 19.21
C ARG A 28 14.30 15.87 18.13
N GLY A 29 14.98 16.59 17.23
CA GLY A 29 14.39 17.39 16.18
C GLY A 29 14.25 16.62 14.87
N TRP A 30 13.28 17.02 14.07
CA TRP A 30 13.08 16.52 12.71
C TRP A 30 14.11 17.14 11.77
N LEU A 31 14.96 16.30 11.20
CA LEU A 31 15.97 16.70 10.22
C LEU A 31 15.31 16.76 8.84
N VAL A 32 15.44 17.90 8.16
CA VAL A 32 14.81 18.11 6.86
C VAL A 32 15.87 18.04 5.75
N PRO A 33 15.64 17.32 4.65
CA PRO A 33 16.65 17.13 3.60
C PRO A 33 16.86 18.37 2.72
N TRP A 34 15.89 19.27 2.66
CA TRP A 34 15.97 20.48 1.82
C TRP A 34 15.19 21.64 2.45
N GLY A 35 15.34 22.85 1.88
CA GLY A 35 14.71 24.06 2.36
C GLY A 35 15.63 24.95 3.21
N THR A 36 15.05 25.94 3.86
CA THR A 36 15.76 26.93 4.71
C THR A 36 16.38 26.28 5.94
N ASN A 37 15.64 25.36 6.56
CA ASN A 37 16.06 24.61 7.75
C ASN A 37 16.62 23.23 7.40
N ARG A 38 17.37 23.14 6.29
CA ARG A 38 17.97 21.86 5.88
C ARG A 38 19.03 21.40 6.88
N CYS A 39 19.10 20.09 7.09
CA CYS A 39 20.12 19.47 7.92
C CYS A 39 21.51 19.64 7.30
N GLN A 40 22.57 19.45 8.11
CA GLN A 40 23.91 19.26 7.59
C GLN A 40 24.01 17.86 6.97
N GLN A 41 24.45 17.78 5.72
CA GLN A 41 24.39 16.57 4.91
C GLN A 41 25.78 16.05 4.56
N VAL A 42 25.86 14.75 4.32
CA VAL A 42 26.99 14.06 3.72
C VAL A 42 26.52 13.43 2.42
N HIS A 43 27.25 13.58 1.33
CA HIS A 43 26.85 12.97 0.05
C HIS A 43 27.34 11.53 -0.03
N SER A 44 28.60 11.26 0.33
CA SER A 44 29.18 9.91 0.37
C SER A 44 29.86 9.58 1.69
N PHE A 45 29.79 8.32 2.11
CA PHE A 45 30.53 7.81 3.26
C PHE A 45 32.06 7.77 3.05
N ASP A 46 32.53 7.99 1.81
CA ASP A 46 33.96 8.07 1.51
C ASP A 46 34.58 9.44 1.88
N GLU A 47 33.74 10.44 2.15
CA GLU A 47 34.17 11.78 2.57
C GLU A 47 34.91 11.77 3.91
N PRO A 48 35.91 12.66 4.11
CA PRO A 48 36.67 12.71 5.35
C PRO A 48 35.80 13.06 6.56
N LEU A 49 34.76 13.90 6.36
CA LEU A 49 33.81 14.24 7.40
C LEU A 49 33.03 12.99 7.86
N ALA A 50 32.59 12.15 6.92
CA ALA A 50 31.84 10.93 7.21
C ALA A 50 32.64 9.96 8.07
N LYS A 51 33.95 9.85 7.82
CA LYS A 51 34.87 8.98 8.59
C LYS A 51 35.07 9.39 10.04
N THR A 52 34.70 10.62 10.41
CA THR A 52 34.77 11.11 11.80
C THR A 52 33.48 10.89 12.59
N LEU A 53 32.41 10.45 11.94
CA LEU A 53 31.10 10.27 12.55
C LEU A 53 30.91 8.83 12.99
N ASP A 54 30.18 8.66 14.09
CA ASP A 54 29.63 7.35 14.45
C ASP A 54 28.43 7.02 13.54
N ALA A 55 28.19 5.74 13.29
CA ALA A 55 27.04 5.27 12.51
C ALA A 55 25.72 5.73 13.14
N ASN A 56 25.66 5.79 14.48
CA ASN A 56 24.49 6.24 15.24
C ASN A 56 24.17 7.74 15.09
N ASP A 57 25.10 8.55 14.59
CA ASP A 57 24.90 9.98 14.39
C ASP A 57 24.30 10.30 13.02
N ILE A 58 24.15 9.31 12.14
CA ILE A 58 23.61 9.47 10.79
C ILE A 58 22.11 9.16 10.80
N VAL A 59 21.34 10.06 10.18
CA VAL A 59 19.89 9.90 9.99
C VAL A 59 19.58 10.02 8.50
N PHE A 60 18.93 9.00 7.96
CA PHE A 60 18.42 8.98 6.60
C PHE A 60 17.07 9.69 6.57
N SER A 61 17.01 10.85 5.90
CA SER A 61 15.82 11.69 5.86
C SER A 61 15.23 11.76 4.45
N VAL A 62 13.93 11.57 4.35
CA VAL A 62 13.15 11.68 3.11
C VAL A 62 11.94 12.57 3.35
N HIS A 63 11.80 13.61 2.53
CA HIS A 63 10.61 14.46 2.50
C HIS A 63 9.69 13.98 1.38
N VAL A 64 8.44 13.70 1.72
CA VAL A 64 7.41 13.22 0.79
C VAL A 64 6.26 14.23 0.80
N PRO A 65 5.81 14.76 -0.35
CA PRO A 65 6.34 14.51 -1.70
C PRO A 65 7.61 15.31 -1.99
N LEU A 66 8.09 15.24 -3.24
CA LEU A 66 9.24 16.01 -3.74
C LEU A 66 8.98 17.53 -3.66
N PRO A 67 10.02 18.39 -3.72
CA PRO A 67 9.85 19.84 -3.72
C PRO A 67 8.85 20.31 -4.78
N ASN A 68 8.02 21.30 -4.43
CA ASN A 68 6.97 21.88 -5.27
C ASN A 68 5.78 20.94 -5.58
N MET A 69 5.65 19.83 -4.87
CA MET A 69 4.48 18.96 -4.91
C MET A 69 3.79 18.96 -3.55
N GLU A 70 2.51 18.60 -3.50
CA GLU A 70 1.75 18.37 -2.27
C GLU A 70 0.95 17.07 -2.37
N MET A 71 0.80 16.37 -1.25
CA MET A 71 -0.12 15.24 -1.20
C MET A 71 -1.56 15.71 -1.13
N SER A 72 -2.47 14.87 -1.62
CA SER A 72 -3.90 15.10 -1.53
C SER A 72 -4.57 14.08 -0.60
N PRO A 73 -5.58 14.48 0.19
CA PRO A 73 -6.41 13.55 0.97
C PRO A 73 -7.15 12.50 0.15
N TRP A 74 -7.18 12.64 -1.18
CA TRP A 74 -7.78 11.67 -2.09
C TRP A 74 -6.90 10.45 -2.35
N PHE A 75 -5.66 10.46 -1.86
CA PHE A 75 -4.80 9.28 -1.91
C PHE A 75 -5.27 8.27 -0.85
N GLN A 76 -5.66 7.09 -1.33
CA GLN A 76 -6.29 6.07 -0.50
C GLN A 76 -5.30 5.44 0.47
N TYR A 77 -4.07 5.25 0.04
CA TYR A 77 -3.01 4.71 0.88
C TYR A 77 -1.64 5.20 0.42
N MET A 78 -0.68 5.12 1.34
CA MET A 78 0.73 5.31 1.09
C MET A 78 1.49 4.10 1.61
N LEU A 79 2.16 3.38 0.72
CA LEU A 79 3.09 2.31 1.09
C LEU A 79 4.50 2.81 0.88
N ALA A 80 5.36 2.69 1.91
CA ALA A 80 6.79 2.95 1.75
C ALA A 80 7.59 1.65 1.87
N VAL A 81 8.43 1.43 0.89
CA VAL A 81 9.27 0.25 0.74
C VAL A 81 10.73 0.70 0.71
N LEU A 82 11.52 0.12 1.60
CA LEU A 82 12.94 0.38 1.74
C LEU A 82 13.75 -0.50 0.80
N GLN A 83 14.76 0.09 0.16
CA GLN A 83 15.74 -0.58 -0.67
C GLN A 83 17.14 -0.12 -0.25
N PHE A 84 18.01 -1.06 0.09
CA PHE A 84 19.39 -0.77 0.49
C PHE A 84 20.35 -0.94 -0.69
N ASP A 85 21.24 0.03 -0.87
CA ASP A 85 22.38 -0.08 -1.78
C ASP A 85 23.62 -0.42 -0.96
N ILE A 86 24.00 -1.70 -0.97
CA ILE A 86 25.11 -2.24 -0.19
C ILE A 86 26.24 -2.63 -1.13
N ALA A 87 27.43 -2.07 -0.91
CA ALA A 87 28.61 -2.40 -1.70
C ALA A 87 29.31 -3.66 -1.16
N PHE A 88 29.77 -4.51 -2.06
CA PHE A 88 30.56 -5.68 -1.72
C PHE A 88 31.99 -5.28 -1.31
N LYS A 89 32.41 -5.74 -0.13
CA LYS A 89 33.80 -5.78 0.32
C LYS A 89 34.16 -7.15 0.86
N MET A 90 35.40 -7.59 0.64
CA MET A 90 35.87 -8.89 1.14
C MET A 90 35.91 -8.96 2.67
N ILE A 91 36.25 -7.84 3.31
CA ILE A 91 36.42 -7.73 4.77
C ILE A 91 35.07 -7.65 5.49
N ASN A 92 34.05 -7.04 4.88
CA ASN A 92 32.74 -6.80 5.47
C ASN A 92 31.65 -7.32 4.53
N GLN A 93 31.46 -8.64 4.55
CA GLN A 93 30.41 -9.31 3.78
C GLN A 93 29.11 -9.33 4.57
N ILE A 94 28.00 -9.48 3.86
CA ILE A 94 26.70 -9.73 4.48
C ILE A 94 26.69 -11.17 5.00
N GLU A 95 26.36 -11.35 6.27
CA GLU A 95 26.15 -12.67 6.88
C GLU A 95 24.83 -13.29 6.43
N ASP A 96 24.76 -14.62 6.40
CA ASP A 96 23.53 -15.33 6.05
C ASP A 96 22.47 -15.16 7.15
N ASP A 97 21.20 -15.00 6.77
CA ASP A 97 20.06 -14.79 7.67
C ASP A 97 20.18 -13.61 8.65
N VAL A 98 20.89 -12.54 8.25
CA VAL A 98 21.04 -11.34 9.07
C VAL A 98 19.73 -10.54 9.20
N ILE A 99 19.47 -10.02 10.40
CA ILE A 99 18.30 -9.20 10.70
C ILE A 99 18.74 -7.75 10.85
N VAL A 100 18.19 -6.88 10.00
CA VAL A 100 18.37 -5.44 10.11
C VAL A 100 17.33 -4.86 11.07
N THR A 101 17.82 -4.08 12.03
CA THR A 101 16.99 -3.29 12.95
C THR A 101 16.93 -1.86 12.44
N ILE A 102 15.72 -1.38 12.20
CA ILE A 102 15.45 -0.09 11.58
C ILE A 102 14.64 0.74 12.58
N ASP A 103 15.19 1.86 13.02
CA ASP A 103 14.48 2.86 13.82
C ASP A 103 13.91 3.92 12.88
N ALA A 104 12.59 3.92 12.66
CA ALA A 104 11.93 4.82 11.74
C ALA A 104 10.87 5.67 12.45
N GLY A 105 10.89 6.97 12.14
CA GLY A 105 9.88 7.94 12.55
C GLY A 105 9.22 8.59 11.35
N LEU A 106 7.92 8.82 11.46
CA LEU A 106 7.10 9.56 10.52
C LEU A 106 6.56 10.83 11.18
N ALA A 107 6.77 11.97 10.54
CA ALA A 107 6.11 13.22 10.86
C ALA A 107 5.23 13.71 9.72
N TYR A 108 4.31 14.59 10.06
CA TYR A 108 3.46 15.28 9.10
C TYR A 108 3.39 16.78 9.39
N ARG A 109 2.98 17.53 8.37
CA ARG A 109 2.56 18.93 8.46
C ARG A 109 1.70 19.28 7.25
N ASP A 110 0.88 20.31 7.41
CA ASP A 110 0.02 20.82 6.34
C ASP A 110 0.49 22.17 5.79
N ASP A 111 1.23 22.94 6.59
CA ASP A 111 1.87 24.20 6.18
C ASP A 111 3.39 24.01 6.13
N LEU A 112 4.04 24.60 5.12
CA LEU A 112 5.50 24.59 4.98
C LEU A 112 6.22 25.37 6.09
N MET A 113 5.52 26.29 6.76
CA MET A 113 6.06 27.12 7.84
C MET A 113 5.80 26.53 9.23
N SER A 114 4.91 25.54 9.37
CA SER A 114 4.61 24.94 10.67
C SER A 114 5.70 23.97 11.11
N GLU A 115 5.78 23.74 12.42
CA GLU A 115 6.61 22.68 12.99
C GLU A 115 6.11 21.30 12.57
N TRP A 116 7.03 20.33 12.53
CA TRP A 116 6.73 18.94 12.21
C TRP A 116 6.09 18.24 13.41
N MET A 117 4.92 17.66 13.21
CA MET A 117 4.25 16.84 14.23
C MET A 117 4.59 15.38 14.03
N MET A 118 4.98 14.69 15.12
CA MET A 118 5.22 13.26 15.07
C MET A 118 3.88 12.54 14.84
N LYS A 119 3.82 11.74 13.78
CA LYS A 119 2.72 10.77 13.58
C LYS A 119 3.02 9.48 14.30
N PHE A 120 4.24 8.98 14.10
CA PHE A 120 4.61 7.64 14.52
C PHE A 120 6.12 7.49 14.68
N HIS A 121 6.52 6.58 15.57
CA HIS A 121 7.90 6.15 15.75
C HIS A 121 7.91 4.68 16.19
N SER A 122 8.66 3.82 15.47
CA SER A 122 8.89 2.44 15.89
C SER A 122 10.25 1.94 15.44
N VAL A 123 10.71 0.95 16.19
CA VAL A 123 11.89 0.16 15.89
C VAL A 123 11.42 -1.19 15.34
N GLU A 124 11.65 -1.40 14.05
CA GLU A 124 11.25 -2.60 13.32
C GLU A 124 12.44 -3.50 13.04
N GLN A 125 12.24 -4.81 13.09
CA GLN A 125 13.26 -5.80 12.76
C GLN A 125 12.83 -6.58 11.52
N ARG A 126 13.71 -6.66 10.52
CA ARG A 126 13.42 -7.28 9.22
C ARG A 126 14.59 -8.13 8.75
N PRO A 127 14.35 -9.29 8.11
CA PRO A 127 15.43 -10.04 7.50
C PRO A 127 15.98 -9.28 6.29
N LEU A 128 17.31 -9.20 6.20
CA LEU A 128 18.00 -8.59 5.06
C LEU A 128 18.46 -9.71 4.12
N LYS A 129 17.72 -9.88 3.01
CA LYS A 129 18.03 -10.89 2.00
C LYS A 129 18.69 -10.23 0.81
N CYS A 130 19.95 -10.59 0.56
CA CYS A 130 20.75 -9.99 -0.51
C CYS A 130 21.51 -11.07 -1.27
N ILE A 131 21.53 -10.94 -2.60
CA ILE A 131 22.20 -11.87 -3.51
C ILE A 131 23.33 -11.12 -4.23
N PHE A 132 24.51 -11.71 -4.29
CA PHE A 132 25.62 -11.21 -5.08
C PHE A 132 25.76 -12.06 -6.34
N ALA A 133 25.39 -11.50 -7.49
CA ALA A 133 25.31 -12.24 -8.75
C ALA A 133 26.68 -12.62 -9.34
N VAL A 134 27.75 -11.93 -8.93
CA VAL A 134 29.11 -12.15 -9.41
C VAL A 134 29.95 -12.89 -8.36
N PRO A 135 31.02 -13.61 -8.74
CA PRO A 135 31.85 -14.30 -7.76
C PRO A 135 32.52 -13.29 -6.82
N LYS A 136 32.51 -13.62 -5.53
CA LYS A 136 33.12 -12.84 -4.43
C LYS A 136 34.65 -12.88 -4.53
N THR A 137 35.22 -11.99 -5.34
CA THR A 137 36.67 -11.84 -5.55
C THR A 137 37.09 -10.39 -5.29
N TYR A 138 38.37 -10.18 -4.96
CA TYR A 138 38.92 -8.82 -4.75
C TYR A 138 38.74 -7.89 -5.97
N GLY A 139 38.73 -8.43 -7.19
CA GLY A 139 38.51 -7.63 -8.41
C GLY A 139 37.07 -7.11 -8.56
N ASN A 140 36.13 -7.69 -7.83
CA ASN A 140 34.71 -7.32 -7.88
C ASN A 140 34.27 -6.50 -6.66
N GLU A 141 35.22 -6.01 -5.84
CA GLU A 141 34.89 -5.08 -4.75
C GLU A 141 34.26 -3.79 -5.29
N GLY A 142 33.26 -3.28 -4.56
CA GLY A 142 32.50 -2.09 -4.94
C GLY A 142 31.26 -2.37 -5.79
N HIS A 143 31.07 -3.58 -6.33
CA HIS A 143 29.78 -3.96 -6.94
C HIS A 143 28.69 -4.06 -5.87
N PHE A 144 27.47 -3.72 -6.24
CA PHE A 144 26.33 -3.73 -5.32
C PHE A 144 25.71 -5.12 -5.19
N TYR A 145 25.26 -5.44 -3.99
CA TYR A 145 24.35 -6.54 -3.76
C TYR A 145 22.97 -6.25 -4.34
N HIS A 146 22.27 -7.28 -4.78
CA HIS A 146 20.86 -7.20 -5.13
C HIS A 146 20.02 -7.64 -3.93
N CYS A 147 19.44 -6.70 -3.21
CA CYS A 147 18.66 -6.96 -2.00
C CYS A 147 17.15 -6.94 -2.26
N ASP A 148 16.42 -7.78 -1.53
CA ASP A 148 14.96 -7.81 -1.57
C ASP A 148 14.39 -6.52 -0.95
N PRO A 149 13.29 -5.98 -1.52
CA PRO A 149 12.63 -4.79 -0.98
C PRO A 149 11.99 -5.08 0.39
N ILE A 150 12.16 -4.15 1.33
CA ILE A 150 11.66 -4.29 2.71
C ILE A 150 10.48 -3.32 2.93
N PRO A 151 9.24 -3.80 3.11
CA PRO A 151 8.13 -2.91 3.45
C PRO A 151 8.31 -2.38 4.89
N ILE A 152 8.35 -1.04 5.03
CA ILE A 152 8.60 -0.39 6.32
C ILE A 152 7.35 0.26 6.91
N MET A 153 6.41 0.72 6.09
CA MET A 153 5.20 1.37 6.56
C MET A 153 4.08 1.32 5.51
N GLU A 154 2.85 1.26 6.00
CA GLU A 154 1.62 1.40 5.22
C GLU A 154 0.70 2.36 5.97
N LEU A 155 0.29 3.45 5.31
CA LEU A 155 -0.74 4.36 5.78
C LEU A 155 -2.01 4.09 4.98
N GLY A 156 -3.09 3.71 5.66
CA GLY A 156 -4.40 3.52 5.04
C GLY A 156 -5.18 4.81 4.73
N SER A 157 -4.58 5.98 4.98
CA SER A 157 -5.12 7.29 4.57
C SER A 157 -4.03 8.37 4.63
N VAL A 158 -4.02 9.24 3.63
CA VAL A 158 -3.05 10.32 3.48
C VAL A 158 -3.71 11.66 3.85
N ALA A 159 -3.98 11.86 5.14
CA ALA A 159 -4.75 13.02 5.61
C ALA A 159 -4.00 14.37 5.51
N HIS A 160 -2.67 14.36 5.37
CA HIS A 160 -1.83 15.56 5.41
C HIS A 160 -1.12 15.81 4.09
N LYS A 161 -0.70 17.06 3.87
CA LYS A 161 -0.03 17.47 2.63
C LYS A 161 1.43 17.06 2.54
N TYR A 162 2.14 17.10 3.66
CA TYR A 162 3.58 16.85 3.71
C TYR A 162 3.92 15.85 4.80
N PHE A 163 4.81 14.93 4.46
CA PHE A 163 5.34 13.92 5.35
C PHE A 163 6.87 13.95 5.36
N LEU A 164 7.44 13.60 6.50
CA LEU A 164 8.88 13.49 6.68
C LEU A 164 9.19 12.15 7.34
N ILE A 165 10.00 11.35 6.68
CA ILE A 165 10.46 10.06 7.17
C ILE A 165 11.91 10.24 7.61
N ASN A 166 12.17 10.02 8.90
CA ASN A 166 13.52 9.96 9.43
C ASN A 166 13.79 8.53 9.88
N MET A 167 14.85 7.94 9.34
CA MET A 167 15.24 6.57 9.60
C MET A 167 16.68 6.51 10.11
N ARG A 168 16.92 5.65 11.09
CA ARG A 168 18.22 5.37 11.68
C ARG A 168 18.47 3.88 11.66
N LEU A 169 19.74 3.52 11.52
CA LEU A 169 20.23 2.16 11.65
C LEU A 169 21.10 2.12 12.90
N PRO A 170 20.52 1.86 14.08
CA PRO A 170 21.28 1.84 15.31
C PRO A 170 22.33 0.72 15.23
N VAL A 171 23.57 1.03 15.59
CA VAL A 171 24.67 0.06 15.61
C VAL A 171 25.08 -0.17 17.06
N ASN A 172 25.16 -1.45 17.42
CA ASN A 172 25.65 -1.94 18.70
C ASN A 172 26.45 -3.22 18.46
N ASP A 173 27.11 -3.77 19.48
CA ASP A 173 27.92 -5.00 19.37
C ASP A 173 27.13 -6.23 18.86
N THR A 174 25.79 -6.17 18.94
CA THR A 174 24.87 -7.25 18.53
C THR A 174 23.81 -6.80 17.51
N VAL A 175 23.68 -5.50 17.27
CA VAL A 175 22.61 -4.93 16.45
C VAL A 175 23.23 -4.35 15.19
N ASN A 176 22.70 -4.77 14.04
CA ASN A 176 23.18 -4.33 12.72
C ASN A 176 24.67 -4.63 12.47
N THR A 177 25.21 -5.67 13.10
CA THR A 177 26.53 -6.22 12.77
C THR A 177 26.41 -7.17 11.57
N GLY A 178 27.40 -7.17 10.67
CA GLY A 178 27.42 -8.11 9.54
C GLY A 178 26.43 -7.80 8.41
N ILE A 179 25.92 -6.57 8.30
CA ILE A 179 25.00 -6.15 7.21
C ILE A 179 25.73 -5.59 5.97
N GLY A 180 27.06 -5.70 5.91
CA GLY A 180 27.89 -5.17 4.82
C GLY A 180 28.11 -3.66 4.88
N GLU A 181 28.66 -3.09 3.79
CA GLU A 181 28.89 -1.64 3.68
C GLU A 181 27.74 -0.96 2.95
N ILE A 182 26.84 -0.35 3.72
CA ILE A 182 25.73 0.44 3.17
C ILE A 182 26.29 1.72 2.56
N LYS A 183 26.03 1.95 1.27
CA LYS A 183 26.38 3.19 0.56
C LYS A 183 25.23 4.18 0.56
N ASP A 184 24.04 3.71 0.21
CA ASP A 184 22.85 4.53 0.05
C ASP A 184 21.57 3.78 0.46
N VAL A 185 20.52 4.55 0.70
CA VAL A 185 19.21 4.05 1.10
C VAL A 185 18.15 4.71 0.23
N HIS A 186 17.32 3.89 -0.40
CA HIS A 186 16.20 4.33 -1.22
C HIS A 186 14.88 3.99 -0.53
N ILE A 187 13.96 4.93 -0.54
CA ILE A 187 12.58 4.70 -0.10
C ILE A 187 11.69 4.86 -1.32
N VAL A 188 11.06 3.76 -1.73
CA VAL A 188 10.06 3.76 -2.79
C VAL A 188 8.71 3.98 -2.14
N VAL A 189 8.10 5.12 -2.42
CA VAL A 189 6.74 5.41 -1.96
C VAL A 189 5.80 5.15 -3.13
N SER A 190 4.86 4.23 -2.94
CA SER A 190 3.75 4.06 -3.88
C SER A 190 2.57 4.90 -3.42
N GLU A 191 2.16 5.81 -4.28
CA GLU A 191 0.99 6.66 -4.09
C GLU A 191 -0.04 6.31 -5.17
N SER A 192 -1.31 6.20 -4.76
CA SER A 192 -2.43 6.08 -5.69
C SER A 192 -2.67 7.45 -6.33
N HIS A 193 -1.84 7.85 -7.30
CA HIS A 193 -2.08 9.06 -8.07
C HIS A 193 -3.30 8.88 -8.96
N TRP A 194 -4.40 9.53 -8.59
CA TRP A 194 -5.48 9.85 -9.53
C TRP A 194 -5.21 11.21 -10.17
N HIS A 195 -4.08 11.36 -10.89
CA HIS A 195 -3.78 12.61 -11.57
C HIS A 195 -4.47 12.64 -12.94
N TRP A 196 -5.53 13.43 -13.05
CA TRP A 196 -6.21 13.76 -14.31
C TRP A 196 -6.08 15.24 -14.65
N GLY A 197 -4.93 15.86 -14.38
CA GLY A 197 -4.81 17.32 -14.50
C GLY A 197 -5.94 18.07 -13.77
N ASP A 198 -6.35 19.23 -14.28
CA ASP A 198 -7.38 20.09 -13.69
C ASP A 198 -8.82 19.52 -13.70
N TYR A 199 -9.03 18.27 -14.18
CA TYR A 199 -10.36 17.69 -14.43
C TYR A 199 -10.67 16.45 -13.57
N THR A 200 -10.26 16.42 -12.31
CA THR A 200 -10.48 15.25 -11.43
C THR A 200 -11.93 15.12 -10.93
N LEU A 201 -12.67 16.23 -10.82
CA LEU A 201 -14.01 16.25 -10.22
C LEU A 201 -15.17 15.91 -11.19
N GLN A 202 -14.98 16.07 -12.49
CA GLN A 202 -16.04 15.82 -13.49
C GLN A 202 -16.10 14.36 -13.97
N VAL A 203 -15.00 13.62 -13.97
CA VAL A 203 -14.97 12.25 -14.50
C VAL A 203 -15.54 11.25 -13.50
N TYR A 204 -15.24 11.41 -12.20
CA TYR A 204 -15.76 10.52 -11.16
C TYR A 204 -17.30 10.62 -11.03
N SER A 205 -17.82 11.85 -11.03
CA SER A 205 -19.26 12.12 -11.04
C SER A 205 -19.93 11.61 -12.32
N ALA A 206 -19.31 11.79 -13.49
CA ALA A 206 -19.83 11.26 -14.76
C ALA A 206 -19.86 9.71 -14.80
N PHE A 207 -18.84 9.05 -14.27
CA PHE A 207 -18.76 7.58 -14.23
C PHE A 207 -19.74 6.98 -13.23
N LEU A 208 -19.85 7.54 -12.02
CA LEU A 208 -20.85 7.10 -11.05
C LEU A 208 -22.27 7.32 -11.59
N THR A 209 -22.56 8.51 -12.11
CA THR A 209 -23.88 8.81 -12.69
C THR A 209 -24.18 7.92 -13.88
N GLY A 210 -23.19 7.60 -14.71
CA GLY A 210 -23.35 6.68 -15.85
C GLY A 210 -23.64 5.24 -15.40
N THR A 211 -22.95 4.75 -14.37
CA THR A 211 -23.12 3.39 -13.84
C THR A 211 -24.50 3.26 -13.17
N TYR A 212 -24.89 4.21 -12.33
CA TYR A 212 -26.23 4.26 -11.73
C TYR A 212 -27.32 4.49 -12.77
N GLY A 213 -27.07 5.30 -13.80
CA GLY A 213 -28.00 5.52 -14.91
C GLY A 213 -28.26 4.24 -15.70
N MET A 214 -27.21 3.53 -16.11
CA MET A 214 -27.34 2.24 -16.80
C MET A 214 -27.97 1.16 -15.92
N TRP A 215 -27.59 1.09 -14.64
CA TRP A 215 -28.17 0.15 -13.69
C TRP A 215 -29.67 0.37 -13.51
N ASN A 216 -30.09 1.62 -13.29
CA ASN A 216 -31.51 1.95 -13.17
C ASN A 216 -32.27 1.61 -14.46
N LEU A 217 -31.72 1.92 -15.64
CA LEU A 217 -32.34 1.61 -16.92
C LEU A 217 -32.45 0.08 -17.14
N TYR A 218 -31.43 -0.70 -16.77
CA TYR A 218 -31.46 -2.17 -16.79
C TYR A 218 -32.54 -2.75 -15.87
N VAL A 219 -32.67 -2.23 -14.65
CA VAL A 219 -33.73 -2.67 -13.73
C VAL A 219 -35.11 -2.35 -14.30
N PHE A 220 -35.29 -1.15 -14.86
CA PHE A 220 -36.56 -0.76 -15.49
C PHE A 220 -36.92 -1.67 -16.68
N THR A 221 -35.98 -2.00 -17.56
CA THR A 221 -36.26 -2.89 -18.70
C THR A 221 -36.62 -4.30 -18.26
N ILE A 222 -35.95 -4.84 -17.23
CA ILE A 222 -36.31 -6.13 -16.64
C ILE A 222 -37.73 -6.09 -16.07
N ILE A 223 -38.12 -5.02 -15.36
CA ILE A 223 -39.49 -4.88 -14.81
C ILE A 223 -40.54 -4.88 -15.93
N PHE A 224 -40.32 -4.14 -17.02
CA PHE A 224 -41.27 -4.12 -18.15
C PHE A 224 -41.36 -5.47 -18.88
N LEU A 225 -40.25 -6.19 -19.02
CA LEU A 225 -40.22 -7.51 -19.65
C LEU A 225 -40.79 -8.62 -18.76
N TYR A 226 -40.75 -8.44 -17.45
CA TYR A 226 -41.28 -9.41 -16.47
C TYR A 226 -42.72 -9.11 -16.05
N ALA A 227 -43.28 -7.96 -16.43
CA ALA A 227 -44.67 -7.61 -16.16
C ALA A 227 -45.61 -8.58 -16.92
N PRO A 228 -46.47 -9.35 -16.21
CA PRO A 228 -47.31 -10.36 -16.85
C PRO A 228 -48.30 -9.70 -17.81
N SER A 229 -48.16 -10.01 -19.09
CA SER A 229 -49.04 -9.54 -20.17
C SER A 229 -50.47 -10.06 -19.95
N HIS A 230 -51.35 -9.20 -19.49
CA HIS A 230 -52.72 -9.54 -19.15
C HIS A 230 -53.55 -9.76 -20.43
N LYS A 231 -53.81 -11.03 -20.77
CA LYS A 231 -54.72 -11.40 -21.86
C LYS A 231 -56.17 -11.05 -21.47
N HIS A 232 -56.76 -10.11 -22.19
CA HIS A 232 -58.16 -9.70 -22.06
C HIS A 232 -59.09 -10.79 -22.63
N ASN A 233 -59.90 -11.41 -21.77
CA ASN A 233 -61.02 -12.25 -22.21
C ASN A 233 -62.35 -11.66 -21.74
N ARG A 234 -63.21 -11.36 -22.73
CA ARG A 234 -64.57 -10.84 -22.60
C ARG A 234 -65.43 -11.68 -21.66
N HIS A 235 -66.21 -10.99 -20.81
CA HIS A 235 -67.31 -11.56 -20.04
C HIS A 235 -68.36 -12.21 -20.97
N LYS A 236 -68.65 -13.50 -20.73
CA LYS A 236 -69.99 -14.07 -20.95
C LYS A 236 -70.43 -14.71 -19.63
N SER A 237 -71.51 -14.15 -19.09
CA SER A 237 -72.26 -14.65 -17.95
C SER A 237 -73.06 -15.90 -18.36
N GLY A 238 -73.13 -16.92 -17.50
CA GLY A 238 -73.92 -18.13 -17.76
C GLY A 238 -73.64 -19.31 -16.84
N ASP A 239 -74.07 -19.17 -15.58
CA ASP A 239 -74.77 -20.13 -14.72
C ASP A 239 -74.37 -21.64 -14.58
N GLN A 240 -74.33 -22.06 -13.31
CA GLN A 240 -74.78 -23.35 -12.74
C GLN A 240 -74.03 -24.68 -13.00
N ARG A 241 -73.30 -25.19 -11.97
CA ARG A 241 -73.80 -26.19 -10.97
C ARG A 241 -72.67 -26.81 -10.14
N HIS A 242 -73.07 -27.12 -8.90
CA HIS A 242 -72.40 -27.83 -7.81
C HIS A 242 -71.54 -29.05 -8.14
N ILE A 243 -70.57 -29.32 -7.24
CA ILE A 243 -70.11 -30.59 -6.62
C ILE A 243 -68.64 -30.33 -6.25
N GLY A 244 -68.17 -30.27 -5.02
CA GLY A 244 -68.38 -31.17 -3.89
C GLY A 244 -67.02 -31.76 -3.49
N ARG A 245 -66.76 -31.82 -2.19
CA ARG A 245 -65.75 -32.66 -1.50
C ARG A 245 -64.26 -32.25 -1.57
N TYR A 246 -63.82 -31.76 -0.42
CA TYR A 246 -62.56 -32.14 0.22
C TYR A 246 -62.31 -33.66 0.11
N HIS A 247 -61.16 -34.06 -0.43
CA HIS A 247 -60.47 -35.24 0.06
C HIS A 247 -58.96 -35.19 -0.21
N PHE A 248 -58.24 -35.15 0.89
CA PHE A 248 -56.82 -35.42 1.07
C PHE A 248 -56.58 -36.93 0.91
N TYR A 249 -55.53 -37.35 0.19
CA TYR A 249 -54.94 -38.69 0.34
C TYR A 249 -53.43 -38.68 0.05
N LEU A 250 -52.74 -39.46 0.89
CA LEU A 250 -51.31 -39.53 1.17
C LEU A 250 -50.44 -40.26 0.13
N ILE A 251 -49.19 -39.83 0.07
CA ILE A 251 -47.88 -40.54 0.04
C ILE A 251 -47.83 -41.95 -0.57
N ALA A 252 -46.94 -42.12 -1.55
CA ALA A 252 -46.11 -43.32 -1.70
C ALA A 252 -44.73 -42.94 -2.28
N GLY A 253 -43.67 -43.14 -1.49
CA GLY A 253 -42.29 -43.04 -1.95
C GLY A 253 -41.70 -44.41 -2.32
N LYS A 254 -40.68 -44.43 -3.18
CA LYS A 254 -39.57 -45.39 -3.14
C LYS A 254 -38.36 -44.95 -3.99
N ASN A 255 -37.20 -44.95 -3.31
CA ASN A 255 -35.76 -44.86 -3.68
C ASN A 255 -35.29 -45.90 -4.74
N PRO A 256 -33.98 -46.05 -5.15
CA PRO A 256 -32.71 -45.50 -4.60
C PRO A 256 -31.58 -45.06 -5.60
N ASP A 257 -30.63 -44.27 -5.06
CA ASP A 257 -29.14 -44.34 -5.12
C ASP A 257 -28.34 -44.55 -6.44
N MET A 258 -27.40 -43.63 -6.74
CA MET A 258 -25.94 -43.91 -6.87
C MET A 258 -25.13 -42.68 -7.35
N THR A 259 -24.04 -42.43 -6.63
CA THR A 259 -22.88 -41.53 -6.81
C THR A 259 -22.20 -41.49 -8.19
N GLU A 260 -21.76 -40.28 -8.61
CA GLU A 260 -20.51 -40.09 -9.35
C GLU A 260 -19.88 -38.70 -9.06
N LYS A 261 -18.57 -38.71 -8.75
CA LYS A 261 -17.67 -37.55 -8.56
C LYS A 261 -17.17 -37.06 -9.93
N LEU A 262 -16.81 -35.77 -10.06
CA LEU A 262 -15.41 -35.28 -10.24
C LEU A 262 -15.34 -33.82 -10.75
N GLU A 263 -14.48 -33.04 -10.07
CA GLU A 263 -13.69 -31.86 -10.46
C GLU A 263 -14.28 -30.49 -10.84
N ASN A 264 -13.87 -29.52 -9.99
CA ASN A 264 -13.18 -28.26 -10.29
C ASN A 264 -13.74 -27.30 -11.35
N GLN A 265 -14.23 -26.14 -10.89
CA GLN A 265 -13.53 -24.88 -11.16
C GLN A 265 -13.96 -23.76 -10.20
N GLU A 266 -12.97 -23.11 -9.60
CA GLU A 266 -13.08 -21.96 -8.71
C GLU A 266 -13.58 -20.70 -9.44
N THR A 267 -14.44 -19.93 -8.79
CA THR A 267 -14.32 -18.46 -8.79
C THR A 267 -15.10 -17.90 -7.60
N GLN A 268 -14.38 -17.58 -6.53
CA GLN A 268 -14.91 -16.82 -5.40
C GLN A 268 -15.09 -15.35 -5.81
N LEU A 269 -16.28 -14.83 -5.59
CA LEU A 269 -16.51 -13.40 -5.38
C LEU A 269 -17.57 -13.25 -4.29
N THR A 270 -17.14 -12.94 -3.06
CA THR A 270 -18.05 -12.54 -1.99
C THR A 270 -17.59 -11.20 -1.45
N CYS A 271 -18.41 -10.18 -1.71
CA CYS A 271 -18.39 -8.91 -1.00
C CYS A 271 -19.58 -8.92 -0.05
N GLY A 272 -19.34 -8.63 1.23
CA GLY A 272 -20.36 -8.44 2.26
C GLY A 272 -19.82 -7.46 3.31
N GLU A 273 -20.48 -6.32 3.41
CA GLU A 273 -20.32 -5.22 4.38
C GLU A 273 -20.34 -5.73 5.85
N GLN A 274 -19.81 -5.08 6.89
CA GLN A 274 -19.97 -3.68 7.35
C GLN A 274 -19.13 -3.56 8.67
N VAL A 275 -18.23 -2.58 8.91
CA VAL A 275 -18.36 -1.29 9.65
C VAL A 275 -16.92 -0.89 10.07
N PRO A 276 -16.53 0.41 10.15
CA PRO A 276 -15.13 0.83 10.17
C PRO A 276 -14.57 0.94 11.60
N THR A 277 -13.40 0.32 11.78
CA THR A 277 -12.44 0.70 12.81
C THR A 277 -11.12 0.93 12.10
N GLU A 278 -10.54 2.11 12.28
CA GLU A 278 -9.29 2.52 11.68
C GLU A 278 -8.19 1.51 12.02
N ALA A 279 -7.76 0.73 11.04
CA ALA A 279 -6.68 -0.25 11.19
C ALA A 279 -5.41 0.34 10.58
N TYR A 280 -4.53 0.88 11.41
CA TYR A 280 -3.18 1.28 11.01
C TYR A 280 -2.25 0.09 11.23
N ARG A 281 -1.58 -0.37 10.18
CA ARG A 281 -0.68 -1.52 10.27
C ARG A 281 0.71 -1.14 9.78
N ILE A 282 1.63 -0.98 10.72
CA ILE A 282 3.02 -1.30 10.42
C ILE A 282 3.12 -2.80 10.59
N ILE A 283 3.62 -3.48 9.56
CA ILE A 283 3.55 -4.94 9.43
C ILE A 283 4.26 -5.59 10.63
N GLY A 284 3.55 -5.87 11.72
CA GLY A 284 4.12 -6.52 12.90
C GLY A 284 3.61 -6.01 14.25
N LYS A 285 3.16 -4.76 14.37
CA LYS A 285 2.57 -4.25 15.62
C LYS A 285 1.42 -3.27 15.36
N VAL A 286 0.25 -3.63 15.88
CA VAL A 286 -0.92 -2.74 16.00
C VAL A 286 -0.68 -1.91 17.26
N ALA A 287 -0.71 -0.59 17.14
CA ALA A 287 -0.75 0.34 18.26
C ALA A 287 -2.11 1.04 18.22
N GLU A 288 -2.86 0.94 19.32
CA GLU A 288 -4.14 1.62 19.53
C GLU A 288 -3.91 3.02 20.12
N GLU A 289 -4.68 3.98 19.59
CA GLU A 289 -4.96 5.37 20.01
C GLU A 289 -3.79 6.33 20.29
#